data_AF-A0A1A8WKX8-F1
#
_entry.id   AF-A0A1A8WKX8-F1
#
_cell.length_a   1.000
_cell.length_b   1.000
_cell.length_c   1.000
_cell.angle_alpha   90.00
_cell.angle_beta   90.00
_cell.angle_gamma   90.00
#
_symmetry.space_group_name_H-M   'P 1'
#
loop_
_entity.id
_entity.type
_entity.pdbx_description
1 polymer ?
#
loop_
_entity_poly.entity_id
_entity_poly.type
_entity_poly.pdbx_seq_one_letter_code
_entity_poly.pdbx_strand_id
1 'polypeptide(L)'
;MNYVFEKILENSPKYKLYDKFNEECDDVGKYSRYCSTMQYLKRSYNDILEVCYKFARNLINLHEILSYEKNDEHCRYLNFWITDHVRKKFDTHWEDESKIPRVLTGFLTVENAISAASKNNNCHFDYRSNVSLNLWKEWKDLHDYIINYNHINEKITYGGDICTTYSKYFDYIKRLYDKFKGECCGNSTINCPYQIKLYDWCTKDSLFTKKVCDKNKGVDADSPGMTRYPSSEDQHINGVHPLVLPLLPHTDDDSSDGLLSDSSNYYVKLSSGLSLLGISSAVFYLYNFTTFGKWIRSKVLRKEKINIDLEENAQNLIEHASDNLGVNIYDNDFHINYQSS
;
A
#
# COMPACT_ATOMS: atom_id res chain seq x y z
N MET A 1 5.85 2.75 2.86
CA MET A 1 7.11 2.13 3.34
C MET A 1 8.20 2.51 2.33
N ASN A 2 9.44 2.00 2.38
CA ASN A 2 10.31 2.10 1.19
C ASN A 2 9.77 1.10 0.15
N TYR A 3 9.55 1.54 -1.10
CA TYR A 3 9.06 0.71 -2.20
C TYR A 3 9.81 -0.63 -2.36
N VAL A 4 11.11 -0.65 -2.05
CA VAL A 4 11.94 -1.86 -2.07
C VAL A 4 11.47 -2.92 -1.05
N PHE A 5 10.93 -2.50 0.09
CA PHE A 5 10.45 -3.40 1.16
C PHE A 5 9.00 -3.82 0.95
N GLU A 6 8.18 -3.03 0.27
CA GLU A 6 6.80 -3.37 -0.07
C GLU A 6 6.74 -4.65 -0.94
N LYS A 7 7.75 -4.89 -1.78
CA LYS A 7 7.94 -6.15 -2.54
C LYS A 7 8.03 -7.41 -1.68
N ILE A 8 8.45 -7.34 -0.41
CA ILE A 8 8.46 -8.51 0.49
C ILE A 8 7.03 -8.84 0.94
N LEU A 9 6.25 -7.82 1.27
CA LEU A 9 4.86 -7.95 1.73
C LEU A 9 3.86 -8.11 0.57
N GLU A 10 4.29 -7.83 -0.66
CA GLU A 10 3.54 -8.02 -1.89
C GLU A 10 2.91 -9.41 -1.96
N ASN A 11 1.60 -9.43 -2.24
CA ASN A 11 0.73 -10.61 -2.24
C ASN A 11 0.47 -11.28 -0.88
N SER A 12 0.93 -10.74 0.25
CA SER A 12 0.45 -11.20 1.56
C SER A 12 -1.03 -10.86 1.75
N PRO A 13 -1.90 -11.84 2.09
CA PRO A 13 -3.33 -11.58 2.34
C PRO A 13 -3.57 -10.58 3.45
N LYS A 14 -2.76 -10.62 4.51
CA LYS A 14 -2.88 -9.73 5.68
C LYS A 14 -2.46 -8.30 5.36
N TYR A 15 -1.40 -8.10 4.59
CA TYR A 15 -1.00 -6.76 4.15
C TYR A 15 -2.09 -6.10 3.28
N LYS A 16 -2.77 -6.88 2.43
CA LYS A 16 -3.91 -6.43 1.62
C LYS A 16 -5.17 -6.06 2.44
N LEU A 17 -5.23 -6.35 3.74
CA LEU A 17 -6.37 -5.91 4.57
C LEU A 17 -6.46 -4.38 4.69
N TYR A 18 -5.33 -3.67 4.53
CA TYR A 18 -5.33 -2.20 4.45
C TYR A 18 -6.10 -1.65 3.23
N ASP A 19 -6.25 -2.43 2.16
CA ASP A 19 -6.94 -1.97 0.95
C ASP A 19 -8.45 -1.80 1.20
N LYS A 20 -9.04 -2.65 2.05
CA LYS A 20 -10.46 -2.55 2.43
C LYS A 20 -10.82 -1.21 3.06
N PHE A 21 -9.92 -0.67 3.88
CA PHE A 21 -10.11 0.64 4.52
C PHE A 21 -10.07 1.82 3.53
N ASN A 22 -9.55 1.61 2.32
CA ASN A 22 -9.51 2.63 1.28
C ASN A 22 -10.74 2.61 0.36
N GLU A 23 -11.62 1.60 0.47
CA GLU A 23 -12.88 1.58 -0.29
C GLU A 23 -13.74 2.81 0.05
N GLU A 24 -14.52 3.26 -0.94
CA GLU A 24 -15.40 4.42 -0.80
C GLU A 24 -16.58 4.16 0.15
N CYS A 25 -17.21 5.23 0.63
CA CYS A 25 -18.40 5.12 1.47
C CYS A 25 -19.66 4.97 0.60
N ASP A 26 -20.32 3.81 0.67
CA ASP A 26 -21.58 3.53 -0.04
C ASP A 26 -22.68 4.57 0.25
N ASP A 27 -22.69 5.08 1.48
CA ASP A 27 -23.62 6.10 1.96
C ASP A 27 -22.91 7.03 2.94
N VAL A 28 -22.46 8.18 2.44
CA VAL A 28 -21.82 9.24 3.22
C VAL A 28 -22.76 9.80 4.31
N GLY A 29 -24.08 9.73 4.11
CA GLY A 29 -25.09 10.20 5.07
C GLY A 29 -24.92 9.54 6.44
N LYS A 30 -24.78 8.20 6.47
CA LYS A 30 -24.56 7.40 7.70
C LYS A 30 -23.38 7.88 8.54
N TYR A 31 -22.31 8.36 7.89
CA TYR A 31 -21.03 8.67 8.53
C TYR A 31 -20.83 10.17 8.80
N SER A 32 -21.44 11.01 7.96
CA SER A 32 -21.21 12.46 7.94
C SER A 32 -21.44 13.17 9.28
N ARG A 33 -22.44 12.73 10.05
CA ARG A 33 -22.79 13.33 11.35
C ARG A 33 -21.64 13.33 12.36
N TYR A 34 -20.83 12.27 12.40
CA TYR A 34 -19.71 12.13 13.32
C TYR A 34 -18.54 13.05 12.95
N CYS A 35 -18.42 13.41 11.67
CA CYS A 35 -17.37 14.27 11.11
C CYS A 35 -17.70 15.76 11.16
N SER A 36 -18.85 16.15 11.71
CA SER A 36 -19.28 17.54 11.84
C SER A 36 -18.27 18.42 12.59
N THR A 37 -17.63 17.87 13.62
CA THR A 37 -16.58 18.52 14.44
C THR A 37 -15.30 18.83 13.65
N MET A 38 -15.04 18.16 12.52
CA MET A 38 -13.86 18.38 11.68
C MET A 38 -14.09 19.38 10.54
N GLN A 39 -15.30 19.94 10.37
CA GLN A 39 -15.62 20.87 9.27
C GLN A 39 -14.70 22.09 9.21
N TYR A 40 -14.22 22.61 10.34
CA TYR A 40 -13.33 23.77 10.38
C TYR A 40 -11.98 23.51 9.69
N LEU A 41 -11.51 22.25 9.68
CA LEU A 41 -10.27 21.84 9.01
C LEU A 41 -10.39 21.88 7.48
N LYS A 42 -11.61 21.83 6.92
CA LYS A 42 -11.86 21.86 5.47
C LYS A 42 -11.24 23.07 4.77
N ARG A 43 -11.07 24.19 5.49
CA ARG A 43 -10.41 25.42 5.00
C ARG A 43 -8.90 25.25 4.79
N SER A 44 -8.24 24.34 5.51
CA SER A 44 -6.83 23.99 5.30
C SER A 44 -6.66 22.73 4.45
N TYR A 45 -7.60 21.79 4.56
CA TYR A 45 -7.50 20.44 4.01
C TYR A 45 -8.84 20.09 3.34
N ASN A 46 -8.98 20.37 2.04
CA ASN A 46 -10.27 20.30 1.34
C ASN A 46 -10.94 18.90 1.38
N ASP A 47 -10.15 17.84 1.42
CA ASP A 47 -10.50 16.42 1.46
C ASP A 47 -10.50 15.80 2.88
N ILE A 48 -10.26 16.57 3.95
CA ILE A 48 -10.28 16.06 5.34
C ILE A 48 -11.58 15.36 5.71
N LEU A 49 -12.70 15.83 5.18
CA LEU A 49 -14.01 15.25 5.44
C LEU A 49 -14.18 13.88 4.76
N GLU A 50 -13.60 13.68 3.57
CA GLU A 50 -13.58 12.38 2.89
C GLU A 50 -12.79 11.36 3.72
N VAL A 51 -11.60 11.74 4.19
CA VAL A 51 -10.79 10.90 5.10
C VAL A 51 -11.54 10.61 6.39
N CYS A 52 -12.29 11.57 6.93
CA CYS A 52 -13.12 11.39 8.10
C CYS A 52 -14.29 10.42 7.86
N TYR A 53 -15.00 10.52 6.73
CA TYR A 53 -16.08 9.59 6.40
C TYR A 53 -15.55 8.16 6.25
N LYS A 54 -14.40 7.98 5.61
CA LYS A 54 -13.69 6.69 5.52
C LYS A 54 -13.31 6.17 6.91
N PHE A 55 -12.72 7.00 7.78
CA PHE A 55 -12.43 6.61 9.17
C PHE A 55 -13.67 6.19 9.96
N ALA A 56 -14.76 6.97 9.87
CA ALA A 56 -16.03 6.64 10.53
C ALA A 56 -16.65 5.33 10.00
N ARG A 57 -16.63 5.10 8.68
CA ARG A 57 -17.05 3.83 8.05
C ARG A 57 -16.22 2.66 8.56
N ASN A 58 -14.90 2.80 8.52
CA ASN A 58 -13.95 1.77 8.91
C ASN A 58 -14.06 1.41 10.40
N LEU A 59 -14.29 2.41 11.26
CA LEU A 59 -14.46 2.21 12.71
C LEU A 59 -15.81 1.54 13.03
N ILE A 60 -16.92 1.93 12.39
CA ILE A 60 -18.24 1.34 12.63
C ILE A 60 -18.32 -0.10 12.12
N ASN A 61 -17.80 -0.35 10.91
CA ASN A 61 -17.87 -1.67 10.27
C ASN A 61 -16.62 -2.54 10.59
N LEU A 62 -15.81 -2.19 11.59
CA LEU A 62 -14.47 -2.75 11.79
C LEU A 62 -14.46 -4.29 11.94
N HIS A 63 -15.39 -4.82 12.73
CA HIS A 63 -15.55 -6.26 12.95
C HIS A 63 -16.02 -7.02 11.71
N GLU A 64 -16.68 -6.36 10.75
CA GLU A 64 -17.08 -6.95 9.47
C GLU A 64 -15.91 -6.94 8.48
N ILE A 65 -15.24 -5.79 8.34
CA ILE A 65 -14.07 -5.60 7.48
C ILE A 65 -12.96 -6.62 7.82
N LEU A 66 -12.75 -6.89 9.10
CA LEU A 66 -11.69 -7.75 9.64
C LEU A 66 -12.21 -9.03 10.31
N SER A 67 -13.36 -9.55 9.89
CA SER A 67 -14.07 -10.68 10.52
C SER A 67 -13.27 -11.98 10.76
N TYR A 68 -12.16 -12.18 10.05
CA TYR A 68 -11.26 -13.34 10.19
C TYR A 68 -10.01 -13.08 11.04
N GLU A 69 -9.72 -11.82 11.39
CA GLU A 69 -8.58 -11.46 12.24
C GLU A 69 -8.98 -11.48 13.73
N LYS A 70 -7.97 -11.51 14.61
CA LYS A 70 -8.18 -11.41 16.06
C LYS A 70 -8.66 -10.00 16.43
N ASN A 71 -9.60 -9.89 17.37
CA ASN A 71 -10.13 -8.61 17.86
C ASN A 71 -9.03 -7.60 18.24
N ASP A 72 -7.93 -8.04 18.85
CA ASP A 72 -6.80 -7.16 19.22
C ASP A 72 -6.06 -6.57 18.01
N GLU A 73 -6.07 -7.24 16.86
CA GLU A 73 -5.48 -6.73 15.61
C GLU A 73 -6.38 -5.70 14.94
N HIS A 74 -7.71 -5.76 15.14
CA HIS A 74 -8.67 -4.87 14.48
C HIS A 74 -8.30 -3.39 14.69
N CYS A 75 -7.96 -3.04 15.93
CA CYS A 75 -7.59 -1.67 16.30
C CYS A 75 -6.19 -1.28 15.89
N ARG A 76 -5.24 -2.24 15.87
CA ARG A 76 -3.89 -2.01 15.33
C ARG A 76 -3.99 -1.64 13.85
N TYR A 77 -4.70 -2.45 13.07
CA TYR A 77 -4.97 -2.17 11.65
C TYR A 77 -5.62 -0.79 11.44
N LEU A 78 -6.69 -0.44 12.16
CA LEU A 78 -7.35 0.86 12.02
C LEU A 78 -6.43 2.04 12.38
N ASN A 79 -5.72 1.97 13.51
CA ASN A 79 -4.81 3.03 13.98
C ASN A 79 -3.63 3.22 13.01
N PHE A 80 -3.02 2.13 12.54
CA PHE A 80 -1.93 2.19 11.57
C PHE A 80 -2.40 2.63 10.18
N TRP A 81 -3.63 2.31 9.77
CA TRP A 81 -4.21 2.82 8.54
C TRP A 81 -4.38 4.34 8.61
N ILE A 82 -5.10 4.87 9.62
CA ILE A 82 -5.41 6.30 9.65
C ILE A 82 -4.16 7.16 9.83
N THR A 83 -3.19 6.73 10.64
CA THR A 83 -1.94 7.48 10.84
C THR A 83 -1.02 7.45 9.62
N ASP A 84 -0.92 6.32 8.91
CA ASP A 84 -0.20 6.24 7.63
C ASP A 84 -0.91 7.01 6.52
N HIS A 85 -2.25 7.03 6.49
CA HIS A 85 -3.04 7.80 5.54
C HIS A 85 -2.90 9.31 5.78
N VAL A 86 -3.03 9.77 7.02
CA VAL A 86 -2.80 11.18 7.39
C VAL A 86 -1.36 11.59 7.06
N ARG A 87 -0.35 10.78 7.40
CA ARG A 87 1.04 11.08 7.01
C ARG A 87 1.17 11.22 5.51
N LYS A 88 0.65 10.28 4.72
CA LYS A 88 0.67 10.35 3.25
C LYS A 88 0.01 11.62 2.70
N LYS A 89 -1.05 12.14 3.32
CA LYS A 89 -1.67 13.41 2.92
C LYS A 89 -0.74 14.60 3.19
N PHE A 90 -0.07 14.65 4.35
CA PHE A 90 0.97 15.65 4.64
C PHE A 90 2.20 15.51 3.74
N ASP A 91 2.60 14.27 3.42
CA ASP A 91 3.68 13.95 2.47
C ASP A 91 3.36 14.41 1.01
N THR A 92 2.10 14.75 0.69
CA THR A 92 1.66 15.09 -0.69
C THR A 92 1.08 16.49 -0.89
N HIS A 93 0.09 16.91 -0.09
CA HIS A 93 -0.67 18.15 -0.35
C HIS A 93 -1.34 18.80 0.87
N TRP A 94 -1.26 18.20 2.06
CA TRP A 94 -1.66 18.88 3.30
C TRP A 94 -0.47 19.68 3.84
N GLU A 95 -0.55 21.01 3.69
CA GLU A 95 0.46 21.92 4.21
C GLU A 95 0.36 22.11 5.73
N ASP A 96 1.39 22.72 6.32
CA ASP A 96 1.45 23.12 7.74
C ASP A 96 1.32 21.94 8.72
N GLU A 97 2.40 21.16 8.85
CA GLU A 97 2.54 20.06 9.81
C GLU A 97 2.25 20.46 11.27
N SER A 98 2.32 21.75 11.64
CA SER A 98 1.98 22.21 12.99
C SER A 98 0.51 21.94 13.38
N LYS A 99 -0.35 21.67 12.37
CA LYS A 99 -1.75 21.28 12.54
C LYS A 99 -1.98 19.77 12.68
N ILE A 100 -0.95 18.91 12.51
CA ILE A 100 -1.07 17.45 12.76
C ILE A 100 -1.78 17.14 14.09
N PRO A 101 -1.42 17.77 15.23
CA PRO A 101 -2.14 17.56 16.49
C PRO A 101 -3.65 17.84 16.41
N ARG A 102 -4.08 18.86 15.65
CA ARG A 102 -5.51 19.23 15.49
C ARG A 102 -6.25 18.22 14.61
N VAL A 103 -5.60 17.75 13.55
CA VAL A 103 -6.12 16.70 12.66
C VAL A 103 -6.35 15.41 13.44
N LEU A 104 -5.34 14.94 14.19
CA LEU A 104 -5.45 13.72 14.99
C LEU A 104 -6.42 13.85 16.17
N THR A 105 -6.48 15.01 16.83
CA THR A 105 -7.52 15.29 17.84
C THR A 105 -8.94 15.25 17.23
N GLY A 106 -9.08 15.65 15.96
CA GLY A 106 -10.33 15.51 15.21
C GLY A 106 -10.76 14.04 15.07
N PHE A 107 -9.87 13.15 14.64
CA PHE A 107 -10.16 11.71 14.57
C PHE A 107 -10.48 11.09 15.94
N LEU A 108 -9.79 11.51 17.01
CA LEU A 108 -10.15 11.12 18.38
C LEU A 108 -11.56 11.58 18.77
N THR A 109 -11.96 12.79 18.36
CA THR A 109 -13.33 13.30 18.60
C THR A 109 -14.38 12.47 17.85
N VAL A 110 -14.07 12.04 16.63
CA VAL A 110 -14.93 11.18 15.80
C VAL A 110 -15.08 9.79 16.41
N GLU A 111 -14.00 9.19 16.92
CA GLU A 111 -14.04 7.90 17.64
C GLU A 111 -14.93 8.00 18.89
N ASN A 112 -14.69 8.99 19.76
CA ASN A 112 -15.51 9.20 20.96
C ASN A 112 -17.01 9.36 20.63
N ALA A 113 -17.36 10.09 19.56
CA ALA A 113 -18.73 10.26 19.13
C ALA A 113 -19.38 8.96 18.60
N ILE A 114 -18.60 8.09 17.96
CA ILE A 114 -19.04 6.76 17.49
C ILE A 114 -19.19 5.79 18.67
N SER A 115 -18.21 5.75 19.58
CA SER A 115 -18.22 4.92 20.79
C SER A 115 -19.38 5.30 21.74
N ALA A 116 -19.74 6.59 21.82
CA ALA A 116 -20.93 7.05 22.54
C ALA A 116 -22.26 6.61 21.87
N ALA A 117 -22.27 6.47 20.54
CA ALA A 117 -23.45 6.05 19.78
C ALA A 117 -23.59 4.52 19.66
N SER A 118 -22.50 3.75 19.84
CA SER A 118 -22.46 2.29 19.68
C SER A 118 -21.62 1.62 20.76
N LYS A 119 -22.30 0.96 21.70
CA LYS A 119 -21.68 0.26 22.84
C LYS A 119 -20.85 -0.98 22.46
N ASN A 120 -20.89 -1.41 21.19
CA ASN A 120 -20.21 -2.62 20.73
C ASN A 120 -18.81 -2.35 20.17
N ASN A 121 -18.38 -1.09 20.09
CA ASN A 121 -17.07 -0.74 19.55
C ASN A 121 -16.03 -0.58 20.66
N ASN A 122 -15.23 -1.62 20.88
CA ASN A 122 -14.14 -1.61 21.87
C ASN A 122 -12.84 -1.00 21.30
N CYS A 123 -12.93 -0.23 20.22
CA CYS A 123 -11.79 0.21 19.44
C CYS A 123 -11.49 1.70 19.58
N HIS A 124 -10.40 2.00 20.27
CA HIS A 124 -9.96 3.37 20.49
C HIS A 124 -8.87 3.81 19.52
N PHE A 125 -8.87 5.10 19.22
CA PHE A 125 -7.80 5.76 18.48
C PHE A 125 -6.77 6.33 19.48
N ASP A 126 -5.58 5.72 19.57
CA ASP A 126 -4.58 5.99 20.62
C ASP A 126 -3.75 7.25 20.29
N TYR A 127 -4.43 8.38 20.10
CA TYR A 127 -3.76 9.64 19.81
C TYR A 127 -2.92 10.13 21.01
N ARG A 128 -1.65 10.44 20.73
CA ARG A 128 -0.71 11.04 21.67
C ARG A 128 0.01 12.21 21.02
N SER A 129 -0.03 13.38 21.66
CA SER A 129 0.54 14.62 21.13
C SER A 129 2.06 14.62 21.03
N ASN A 130 2.75 13.78 21.82
CA ASN A 130 4.20 13.61 21.79
C ASN A 130 4.69 12.55 20.77
N VAL A 131 3.77 11.87 20.06
CA VAL A 131 4.10 10.83 19.10
C VAL A 131 3.97 11.39 17.68
N SER A 132 5.09 11.38 16.92
CA SER A 132 5.10 11.85 15.53
C SER A 132 4.51 10.82 14.57
N LEU A 133 4.04 11.27 13.41
CA LEU A 133 3.58 10.38 12.32
C LEU A 133 4.71 9.48 11.77
N ASN A 134 5.97 9.89 11.94
CA ASN A 134 7.14 9.06 11.62
C ASN A 134 7.33 7.91 12.63
N LEU A 135 7.05 8.12 13.92
CA LEU A 135 7.09 7.04 14.91
C LEU A 135 5.92 6.07 14.71
N TRP A 136 4.73 6.57 14.37
CA TRP A 136 3.60 5.74 13.92
C TRP A 136 3.94 4.88 12.70
N LYS A 137 4.68 5.43 11.72
CA LYS A 137 5.19 4.68 10.58
C LYS A 137 6.14 3.55 11.01
N GLU A 138 7.06 3.80 11.92
CA GLU A 138 7.99 2.76 12.42
C GLU A 138 7.25 1.63 13.14
N TRP A 139 6.25 1.96 13.97
CA TRP A 139 5.40 0.94 14.61
C TRP A 139 4.52 0.19 13.61
N LYS A 140 4.04 0.86 12.55
CA LYS A 140 3.36 0.18 11.44
C LYS A 140 4.29 -0.79 10.72
N ASP A 141 5.50 -0.36 10.36
CA ASP A 141 6.46 -1.23 9.67
C ASP A 141 6.83 -2.46 10.54
N LEU A 142 6.84 -2.32 11.88
CA LEU A 142 6.97 -3.44 12.84
C LEU A 142 5.73 -4.33 12.88
N HIS A 143 4.52 -3.76 12.98
CA HIS A 143 3.26 -4.49 12.89
C HIS A 143 3.24 -5.35 11.63
N ASP A 144 3.46 -4.71 10.47
CA ASP A 144 3.48 -5.31 9.15
C ASP A 144 4.47 -6.48 9.07
N TYR A 145 5.64 -6.40 9.72
CA TYR A 145 6.53 -7.54 9.85
C TYR A 145 5.95 -8.67 10.72
N ILE A 146 5.45 -8.35 11.91
CA ILE A 146 4.92 -9.32 12.90
C ILE A 146 3.71 -10.08 12.34
N ILE A 147 2.73 -9.39 11.75
CA ILE A 147 1.51 -10.02 11.22
C ILE A 147 1.79 -10.90 10.00
N ASN A 148 2.78 -10.52 9.16
CA ASN A 148 3.15 -11.20 7.92
C ASN A 148 4.33 -12.19 8.08
N TYR A 149 4.86 -12.40 9.29
CA TYR A 149 6.07 -13.19 9.54
C TYR A 149 6.07 -14.57 8.85
N ASN A 150 4.96 -15.31 8.86
CA ASN A 150 4.86 -16.60 8.18
C ASN A 150 4.96 -16.48 6.65
N HIS A 151 4.23 -15.54 6.05
CA HIS A 151 4.31 -15.25 4.61
C HIS A 151 5.73 -14.84 4.19
N ILE A 152 6.41 -14.02 5.01
CA ILE A 152 7.80 -13.64 4.77
C ILE A 152 8.70 -14.90 4.81
N ASN A 153 8.53 -15.76 5.81
CA ASN A 153 9.30 -17.00 5.95
C ASN A 153 9.07 -17.98 4.79
N GLU A 154 7.84 -18.10 4.28
CA GLU A 154 7.53 -18.88 3.08
C GLU A 154 8.24 -18.29 1.86
N LYS A 155 8.13 -16.97 1.66
CA LYS A 155 8.68 -16.26 0.50
C LYS A 155 10.21 -16.30 0.43
N ILE A 156 10.91 -16.32 1.57
CA ILE A 156 12.37 -16.48 1.59
C ILE A 156 12.85 -17.91 1.27
N THR A 157 11.98 -18.93 1.31
CA THR A 157 12.38 -20.30 0.94
C THR A 157 12.72 -20.44 -0.55
N TYR A 158 12.24 -19.52 -1.40
CA TYR A 158 12.52 -19.51 -2.84
C TYR A 158 13.96 -19.14 -3.20
N GLY A 159 14.69 -18.42 -2.32
CA GLY A 159 16.09 -18.09 -2.56
C GLY A 159 16.32 -16.88 -3.48
N GLY A 160 17.49 -16.79 -4.11
CA GLY A 160 17.79 -15.77 -5.12
C GLY A 160 17.69 -14.32 -4.64
N ASP A 161 17.20 -13.43 -5.51
CA ASP A 161 17.14 -11.98 -5.27
C ASP A 161 16.28 -11.57 -4.07
N ILE A 162 15.22 -12.34 -3.74
CA ILE A 162 14.38 -12.02 -2.58
C ILE A 162 15.19 -12.11 -1.27
N CYS A 163 16.26 -12.92 -1.20
CA CYS A 163 17.17 -12.94 -0.05
C CYS A 163 17.97 -11.64 0.13
N THR A 164 18.36 -10.97 -0.95
CA THR A 164 19.04 -9.66 -0.86
C THR A 164 18.10 -8.59 -0.32
N THR A 165 16.85 -8.60 -0.77
CA THR A 165 15.80 -7.69 -0.28
C THR A 165 15.44 -8.00 1.18
N TYR A 166 15.23 -9.28 1.51
CA TYR A 166 14.92 -9.76 2.86
C TYR A 166 16.00 -9.38 3.86
N SER A 167 17.30 -9.53 3.54
CA SER A 167 18.36 -9.12 4.47
C SER A 167 18.21 -7.65 4.83
N LYS A 168 18.12 -6.76 3.84
CA LYS A 168 18.02 -5.31 4.07
C LYS A 168 16.76 -4.94 4.86
N TYR A 169 15.64 -5.60 4.58
CA TYR A 169 14.38 -5.39 5.30
C TYR A 169 14.44 -5.90 6.73
N PHE A 170 14.99 -7.10 6.96
CA PHE A 170 15.18 -7.65 8.29
C PHE A 170 16.11 -6.76 9.13
N ASP A 171 17.22 -6.29 8.57
CA ASP A 171 18.18 -5.43 9.27
C ASP A 171 17.53 -4.07 9.63
N TYR A 172 16.63 -3.55 8.78
CA TYR A 172 15.78 -2.39 9.06
C TYR A 172 14.78 -2.64 10.21
N ILE A 173 13.97 -3.70 10.10
CA ILE A 173 12.94 -4.08 11.08
C ILE A 173 13.59 -4.39 12.44
N LYS A 174 14.72 -5.11 12.48
CA LYS A 174 15.43 -5.45 13.72
C LYS A 174 15.84 -4.19 14.47
N ARG A 175 16.39 -3.18 13.77
CA ARG A 175 16.72 -1.88 14.37
C ARG A 175 15.48 -1.15 14.91
N LEU A 176 14.35 -1.20 14.21
CA LEU A 176 13.10 -0.64 14.73
C LEU A 176 12.63 -1.37 15.99
N TYR A 177 12.76 -2.70 16.03
CA TYR A 177 12.34 -3.51 17.18
C TYR A 177 13.22 -3.25 18.40
N ASP A 178 14.54 -3.11 18.22
CA ASP A 178 15.45 -2.82 19.32
C ASP A 178 15.20 -1.42 19.90
N LYS A 179 14.92 -0.42 19.04
CA LYS A 179 14.42 0.90 19.46
C LYS A 179 13.11 0.79 20.23
N PHE A 180 12.12 0.08 19.67
CA PHE A 180 10.83 -0.16 20.30
C PHE A 180 10.95 -0.82 21.68
N LYS A 181 11.86 -1.81 21.86
CA LYS A 181 12.10 -2.41 23.17
C LYS A 181 12.65 -1.41 24.18
N GLY A 182 13.60 -0.57 23.77
CA GLY A 182 14.15 0.49 24.62
C GLY A 182 13.11 1.53 25.05
N GLU A 183 12.17 1.87 24.17
CA GLU A 183 11.17 2.93 24.38
C GLU A 183 9.86 2.44 25.02
N CYS A 184 9.46 1.18 24.77
CA CYS A 184 8.11 0.68 25.08
C CYS A 184 8.05 -0.55 26.01
N CYS A 185 9.17 -1.25 26.26
CA CYS A 185 9.17 -2.54 26.96
C CYS A 185 9.79 -2.51 28.36
N GLY A 186 10.03 -1.31 28.90
CA GLY A 186 10.44 -1.09 30.28
C GLY A 186 9.31 -0.58 31.19
N ASN A 187 9.65 -0.21 32.42
CA ASN A 187 8.69 0.27 33.42
C ASN A 187 8.02 1.62 33.09
N SER A 188 8.49 2.34 32.06
CA SER A 188 7.87 3.57 31.56
C SER A 188 7.29 3.33 30.18
N THR A 189 6.00 2.97 30.13
CA THR A 189 5.23 2.78 28.89
C THR A 189 4.56 4.09 28.41
N ILE A 190 4.88 5.23 29.04
CA ILE A 190 4.24 6.54 28.84
C ILE A 190 4.22 6.95 27.36
N ASN A 191 5.28 6.62 26.62
CA ASN A 191 5.47 7.06 25.23
C ASN A 191 4.81 6.14 24.18
N CYS A 192 4.18 5.03 24.58
CA CYS A 192 3.76 3.99 23.64
C CYS A 192 2.25 3.70 23.69
N PRO A 193 1.59 3.51 22.54
CA PRO A 193 0.17 3.19 22.44
C PRO A 193 -0.24 1.96 23.28
N TYR A 194 -0.99 2.24 24.34
CA TYR A 194 -1.47 1.28 25.32
C TYR A 194 -2.84 0.69 24.93
N GLN A 195 -3.74 1.50 24.36
CA GLN A 195 -5.10 1.09 23.97
C GLN A 195 -5.07 0.04 22.84
N ILE A 196 -4.10 0.14 21.92
CA ILE A 196 -3.85 -0.89 20.89
C ILE A 196 -2.83 -1.96 21.31
N LYS A 197 -2.50 -2.02 22.62
CA LYS A 197 -1.69 -3.05 23.27
C LYS A 197 -0.34 -3.33 22.59
N LEU A 198 0.45 -2.30 22.22
CA LEU A 198 1.74 -2.58 21.54
C LEU A 198 2.73 -3.34 22.42
N TYR A 199 2.58 -3.27 23.75
CA TYR A 199 3.39 -4.01 24.72
C TYR A 199 3.37 -5.54 24.50
N ASP A 200 2.35 -6.10 23.82
CA ASP A 200 2.31 -7.52 23.41
C ASP A 200 3.49 -7.93 22.51
N TRP A 201 4.20 -6.96 21.92
CA TRP A 201 5.37 -7.21 21.08
C TRP A 201 6.66 -7.36 21.89
N CYS A 202 6.69 -6.92 23.15
CA CYS A 202 7.87 -6.94 24.01
C CYS A 202 8.43 -8.35 24.30
N THR A 203 7.59 -9.38 24.15
CA THR A 203 7.91 -10.80 24.35
C THR A 203 8.11 -11.56 23.02
N LYS A 204 8.09 -10.87 21.87
CA LYS A 204 8.19 -11.47 20.53
C LYS A 204 9.62 -11.61 20.01
N ASP A 205 10.63 -11.62 20.88
CA ASP A 205 12.05 -11.65 20.50
C ASP A 205 12.40 -12.77 19.50
N SER A 206 11.71 -13.91 19.57
CA SER A 206 11.87 -15.05 18.67
C SER A 206 11.53 -14.77 17.19
N LEU A 207 10.71 -13.75 16.91
CA LEU A 207 10.41 -13.29 15.54
C LEU A 207 11.56 -12.46 14.96
N PHE A 208 12.39 -11.86 15.81
CA PHE A 208 13.48 -10.95 15.43
C PHE A 208 14.85 -11.65 15.44
N THR A 209 14.85 -12.95 15.18
CA THR A 209 16.03 -13.76 14.87
C THR A 209 16.10 -14.01 13.36
N LYS A 210 17.21 -13.58 12.73
CA LYS A 210 17.38 -13.64 11.28
C LYS A 210 17.30 -15.07 10.76
N LYS A 211 16.48 -15.31 9.74
CA LYS A 211 16.39 -16.62 9.09
C LYS A 211 17.45 -16.77 8.00
N VAL A 212 17.90 -18.00 7.79
CA VAL A 212 18.78 -18.36 6.68
C VAL A 212 17.98 -18.20 5.38
N CYS A 213 18.55 -17.48 4.42
CA CYS A 213 18.00 -17.29 3.09
C CYS A 213 19.17 -17.44 2.11
N ASP A 214 19.12 -18.48 1.28
CA ASP A 214 20.20 -18.81 0.35
C ASP A 214 20.00 -18.09 -1.00
N LYS A 215 20.94 -17.21 -1.34
CA LYS A 215 20.95 -16.45 -2.60
C LYS A 215 21.27 -17.32 -3.82
N ASN A 216 21.92 -18.47 -3.63
CA ASN A 216 22.36 -19.35 -4.72
C ASN A 216 21.30 -20.39 -5.07
N LYS A 217 20.30 -20.57 -4.19
CA LYS A 217 19.18 -21.49 -4.40
C LYS A 217 18.34 -21.01 -5.58
N GLY A 218 18.22 -21.85 -6.62
CA GLY A 218 17.52 -21.52 -7.87
C GLY A 218 18.44 -21.01 -9.00
N VAL A 219 19.75 -20.92 -8.78
CA VAL A 219 20.70 -21.05 -9.89
C VAL A 219 20.87 -22.55 -10.11
N ASP A 220 20.43 -23.05 -11.27
CA ASP A 220 20.65 -24.46 -11.62
C ASP A 220 22.15 -24.74 -11.56
N ALA A 221 22.52 -25.76 -10.78
CA ALA A 221 23.88 -26.26 -10.81
C ALA A 221 24.09 -26.94 -12.18
N ASP A 222 24.88 -26.31 -13.05
CA ASP A 222 25.49 -27.00 -14.19
C ASP A 222 26.17 -28.26 -13.65
N SER A 223 25.55 -29.41 -13.92
CA SER A 223 25.80 -30.65 -13.20
C SER A 223 27.23 -31.15 -13.46
N PRO A 224 28.12 -31.15 -12.46
CA PRO A 224 29.46 -31.66 -12.65
C PRO A 224 29.47 -33.16 -12.30
N GLY A 225 29.48 -34.02 -13.31
CA GLY A 225 29.81 -35.43 -13.12
C GLY A 225 28.95 -36.42 -13.89
N MET A 226 29.30 -36.64 -15.16
CA MET A 226 29.05 -37.90 -15.86
C MET A 226 29.59 -39.07 -15.00
N THR A 227 28.71 -39.86 -14.39
CA THR A 227 29.11 -41.04 -13.60
C THR A 227 29.65 -42.14 -14.51
N ARG A 228 30.98 -42.22 -14.62
CA ARG A 228 31.66 -43.42 -15.15
C ARG A 228 31.48 -44.59 -14.19
N TYR A 229 30.59 -45.51 -14.53
CA TYR A 229 30.62 -46.86 -13.95
C TYR A 229 31.87 -47.62 -14.47
N PRO A 230 32.57 -48.37 -13.61
CA PRO A 230 33.60 -49.31 -14.05
C PRO A 230 32.96 -50.67 -14.39
N SER A 231 33.35 -51.28 -15.51
CA SER A 231 33.11 -52.70 -15.79
C SER A 231 34.39 -53.38 -16.27
N SER A 232 34.72 -54.49 -15.64
CA SER A 232 35.92 -55.30 -15.85
C SER A 232 35.82 -56.25 -17.06
N GLU A 233 36.94 -56.38 -17.76
CA GLU A 233 37.53 -57.62 -18.32
C GLU A 233 36.61 -58.75 -18.88
N ASP A 234 36.62 -58.87 -20.22
CA ASP A 234 37.30 -59.94 -20.99
C ASP A 234 36.51 -61.01 -21.80
N GLN A 235 37.14 -61.39 -22.94
CA GLN A 235 37.01 -62.60 -23.80
C GLN A 235 35.87 -62.82 -24.84
N HIS A 236 36.27 -62.61 -26.11
CA HIS A 236 36.24 -63.54 -27.28
C HIS A 236 34.95 -64.31 -27.69
N ILE A 237 34.50 -64.12 -28.96
CA ILE A 237 34.55 -65.14 -30.07
C ILE A 237 34.02 -64.58 -31.42
N ASN A 238 34.70 -65.00 -32.50
CA ASN A 238 34.54 -64.82 -33.95
C ASN A 238 33.13 -64.63 -34.58
N GLY A 239 33.05 -63.87 -35.69
CA GLY A 239 32.23 -64.29 -36.86
C GLY A 239 31.72 -63.23 -37.87
N VAL A 240 32.31 -63.23 -39.08
CA VAL A 240 31.63 -62.97 -40.40
C VAL A 240 31.23 -61.51 -40.80
N HIS A 241 32.06 -60.91 -41.66
CA HIS A 241 31.71 -59.94 -42.73
C HIS A 241 31.08 -60.67 -43.96
N PRO A 242 30.47 -60.04 -45.00
CA PRO A 242 30.68 -58.66 -45.55
C PRO A 242 29.36 -57.92 -45.88
N LEU A 243 29.27 -56.66 -46.35
CA LEU A 243 29.73 -55.97 -47.59
C LEU A 243 29.42 -54.46 -47.39
N VAL A 244 29.95 -53.43 -48.09
CA VAL A 244 31.00 -53.28 -49.13
C VAL A 244 31.58 -51.84 -49.04
N LEU A 245 32.64 -51.54 -49.81
CA LEU A 245 33.38 -50.28 -49.89
C LEU A 245 32.87 -49.32 -51.03
N PRO A 246 33.61 -48.26 -51.45
CA PRO A 246 33.86 -46.97 -50.77
C PRO A 246 33.73 -45.75 -51.74
N LEU A 247 34.16 -44.55 -51.32
CA LEU A 247 35.21 -43.75 -52.02
C LEU A 247 35.55 -42.45 -51.27
N LEU A 248 36.84 -42.27 -51.01
CA LEU A 248 37.55 -41.05 -50.56
C LEU A 248 38.31 -40.47 -51.82
N PRO A 249 39.23 -39.47 -51.80
CA PRO A 249 39.91 -38.80 -50.66
C PRO A 249 40.25 -37.27 -50.80
N HIS A 250 40.95 -36.73 -49.78
CA HIS A 250 41.92 -35.58 -49.78
C HIS A 250 41.37 -34.12 -49.86
N THR A 251 41.94 -33.09 -49.20
CA THR A 251 43.17 -32.95 -48.35
C THR A 251 43.10 -31.70 -47.43
N ASP A 252 43.71 -31.84 -46.25
CA ASP A 252 44.53 -30.91 -45.41
C ASP A 252 44.07 -29.49 -44.97
N ASP A 253 44.39 -29.19 -43.70
CA ASP A 253 44.62 -27.93 -42.95
C ASP A 253 44.00 -26.59 -43.42
N ASP A 254 43.33 -25.87 -42.49
CA ASP A 254 44.03 -24.90 -41.64
C ASP A 254 43.18 -24.48 -40.41
N SER A 255 43.83 -23.90 -39.41
CA SER A 255 43.26 -23.40 -38.16
C SER A 255 42.92 -21.90 -38.20
N SER A 256 41.71 -21.49 -37.79
CA SER A 256 41.47 -20.11 -37.30
C SER A 256 40.22 -19.95 -36.42
N ASP A 257 40.44 -19.24 -35.30
CA ASP A 257 39.54 -18.48 -34.43
C ASP A 257 38.01 -18.65 -34.50
N GLY A 258 37.43 -18.98 -33.34
CA GLY A 258 36.05 -18.65 -33.02
C GLY A 258 35.92 -17.21 -32.54
N LEU A 259 35.32 -16.31 -33.35
CA LEU A 259 34.98 -14.95 -32.90
C LEU A 259 33.77 -14.30 -33.60
N LEU A 260 32.68 -15.05 -33.86
CA LEU A 260 31.49 -14.51 -34.57
C LEU A 260 30.11 -14.75 -33.88
N SER A 261 30.07 -15.23 -32.63
CA SER A 261 28.80 -15.52 -31.94
C SER A 261 28.12 -14.30 -31.30
N ASP A 262 28.90 -13.29 -30.85
CA ASP A 262 28.44 -12.33 -29.84
C ASP A 262 27.72 -11.08 -30.41
N SER A 263 27.93 -10.76 -31.69
CA SER A 263 27.35 -9.56 -32.32
C SER A 263 25.83 -9.65 -32.56
N SER A 264 25.27 -10.85 -32.67
CA SER A 264 23.86 -11.08 -33.00
C SER A 264 22.89 -10.65 -31.89
N ASN A 265 23.26 -10.89 -30.63
CA ASN A 265 22.38 -10.73 -29.46
C ASN A 265 22.15 -9.26 -29.08
N TYR A 266 23.11 -8.37 -29.42
CA TYR A 266 23.01 -6.93 -29.18
C TYR A 266 21.91 -6.27 -30.02
N TYR A 267 21.87 -6.55 -31.34
CA TYR A 267 20.90 -5.93 -32.24
C TYR A 267 19.46 -6.42 -32.00
N VAL A 268 19.27 -7.69 -31.60
CA VAL A 268 17.93 -8.20 -31.23
C VAL A 268 17.40 -7.51 -29.96
N LYS A 269 18.25 -7.26 -28.96
CA LYS A 269 17.86 -6.51 -27.76
C LYS A 269 17.53 -5.04 -28.05
N LEU A 270 18.26 -4.39 -28.95
CA LEU A 270 18.01 -3.00 -29.33
C LEU A 270 16.71 -2.82 -30.13
N SER A 271 16.39 -3.77 -31.02
CA SER A 271 15.16 -3.76 -31.85
C SER A 271 13.87 -3.86 -31.02
N SER A 272 13.87 -4.70 -29.98
CA SER A 272 12.66 -4.97 -29.18
C SER A 272 12.21 -3.78 -28.32
N GLY A 273 13.14 -2.94 -27.84
CA GLY A 273 12.83 -1.77 -27.01
C GLY A 273 12.20 -0.61 -27.78
N LEU A 274 12.62 -0.38 -29.03
CA LEU A 274 12.17 0.77 -29.83
C LEU A 274 10.71 0.64 -30.29
N SER A 275 10.24 -0.58 -30.60
CA SER A 275 8.86 -0.80 -31.05
C SER A 275 7.80 -0.52 -29.97
N LEU A 276 8.10 -0.80 -28.70
CA LEU A 276 7.14 -0.60 -27.60
C LEU A 276 6.98 0.87 -27.19
N LEU A 277 8.04 1.68 -27.31
CA LEU A 277 8.00 3.11 -26.99
C LEU A 277 7.22 3.93 -28.02
N GLY A 278 7.25 3.52 -29.30
CA GLY A 278 6.44 4.15 -30.34
C GLY A 278 4.92 3.94 -30.14
N ILE A 279 4.53 2.71 -29.79
CA ILE A 279 3.11 2.35 -29.58
C ILE A 279 2.54 3.06 -28.35
N SER A 280 3.26 3.11 -27.22
CA SER A 280 2.80 3.79 -26.01
C SER A 280 2.62 5.30 -26.21
N SER A 281 3.54 5.93 -26.94
CA SER A 281 3.45 7.34 -27.30
C SER A 281 2.23 7.63 -28.18
N ALA A 282 2.00 6.82 -29.22
CA ALA A 282 0.84 6.97 -30.11
C ALA A 282 -0.50 6.87 -29.34
N VAL A 283 -0.63 5.91 -28.42
CA VAL A 283 -1.84 5.76 -27.60
C VAL A 283 -2.06 6.97 -26.67
N PHE A 284 -1.00 7.50 -26.05
CA PHE A 284 -1.10 8.69 -25.19
C PHE A 284 -1.54 9.94 -25.96
N TYR A 285 -0.99 10.16 -27.16
CA TYR A 285 -1.40 11.27 -28.03
C TYR A 285 -2.85 11.11 -28.51
N LEU A 286 -3.26 9.91 -28.92
CA LEU A 286 -4.65 9.65 -29.31
C LEU A 286 -5.63 9.87 -28.15
N TYR A 287 -5.28 9.45 -26.93
CA TYR A 287 -6.09 9.63 -25.74
C TYR A 287 -6.31 11.12 -25.38
N ASN A 288 -5.26 11.94 -25.42
CA ASN A 288 -5.36 13.36 -25.03
C ASN A 288 -5.87 14.28 -26.14
N PHE A 289 -5.55 14.00 -27.41
CA PHE A 289 -5.75 14.95 -28.52
C PHE A 289 -6.80 14.54 -29.56
N THR A 290 -7.43 13.37 -29.44
CA THR A 290 -8.55 12.97 -30.35
C THR A 290 -9.87 12.76 -29.62
N THR A 291 -10.96 12.77 -30.38
CA THR A 291 -12.33 12.52 -29.89
C THR A 291 -12.51 11.15 -29.22
N PHE A 292 -11.59 10.20 -29.45
CA PHE A 292 -11.59 8.88 -28.81
C PHE A 292 -11.47 8.96 -27.28
N GLY A 293 -10.67 9.87 -26.72
CA GLY A 293 -10.53 10.02 -25.26
C GLY A 293 -11.84 10.43 -24.59
N LYS A 294 -12.58 11.37 -25.19
CA LYS A 294 -13.93 11.78 -24.74
C LYS A 294 -14.95 10.64 -24.89
N TRP A 295 -14.84 9.82 -25.93
CA TRP A 295 -15.73 8.68 -26.18
C TRP A 295 -15.54 7.54 -25.17
N ILE A 296 -14.29 7.22 -24.80
CA ILE A 296 -14.00 6.23 -23.76
C ILE A 296 -14.57 6.70 -22.42
N ARG A 297 -14.30 7.95 -22.04
CA ARG A 297 -14.82 8.54 -20.79
C ARG A 297 -16.36 8.53 -20.74
N SER A 298 -17.03 8.82 -21.87
CA SER A 298 -18.50 8.79 -21.93
C SER A 298 -19.09 7.38 -21.91
N LYS A 299 -18.45 6.37 -22.51
CA LYS A 299 -18.94 4.98 -22.46
C LYS A 299 -18.72 4.29 -21.11
N VAL A 300 -17.64 4.59 -20.40
CA VAL A 300 -17.41 4.07 -19.04
C VAL A 300 -18.46 4.65 -18.08
N LEU A 301 -18.69 5.96 -18.11
CA LEU A 301 -19.66 6.63 -17.24
C LEU A 301 -21.14 6.34 -17.58
N ARG A 302 -21.45 5.87 -18.81
CA ARG A 302 -22.83 5.58 -19.23
C ARG A 302 -23.33 4.19 -18.79
N LYS A 303 -22.50 3.35 -18.18
CA LYS A 303 -22.93 2.01 -17.72
C LYS A 303 -23.58 1.99 -16.33
N GLU A 304 -23.51 3.08 -15.57
CA GLU A 304 -24.17 3.28 -14.28
C GLU A 304 -25.07 4.52 -14.30
N LYS A 305 -26.17 4.45 -15.05
CA LYS A 305 -27.31 5.37 -14.86
C LYS A 305 -28.57 4.58 -14.57
N ILE A 306 -28.71 4.21 -13.29
CA ILE A 306 -30.01 3.84 -12.72
C ILE A 306 -30.81 5.14 -12.57
N ASN A 307 -32.08 5.12 -12.99
CA ASN A 307 -32.98 6.26 -12.83
C ASN A 307 -33.18 6.56 -11.34
N ILE A 308 -33.06 7.82 -10.96
CA ILE A 308 -33.67 8.37 -9.75
C ILE A 308 -34.61 9.47 -10.20
N ASP A 309 -35.88 9.30 -9.86
CA ASP A 309 -36.94 10.24 -10.14
C ASP A 309 -36.80 11.47 -9.22
N LEU A 310 -37.00 12.67 -9.76
CA LEU A 310 -36.77 13.94 -9.05
C LEU A 310 -37.99 14.87 -9.16
N GLU A 311 -39.14 14.42 -8.66
CA GLU A 311 -40.37 15.22 -8.65
C GLU A 311 -41.23 15.02 -7.39
N GLU A 312 -40.67 15.22 -6.19
CA GLU A 312 -41.49 15.35 -4.95
C GLU A 312 -40.90 16.22 -3.82
N ASN A 313 -39.94 17.12 -4.09
CA ASN A 313 -39.39 18.00 -3.04
C ASN A 313 -39.10 19.46 -3.46
N ALA A 314 -39.57 19.89 -4.63
CA ALA A 314 -39.42 21.29 -5.07
C ALA A 314 -40.53 22.23 -4.56
N GLN A 315 -41.66 21.70 -4.09
CA GLN A 315 -42.85 22.50 -3.75
C GLN A 315 -42.91 22.99 -2.29
N ASN A 316 -42.14 22.39 -1.37
CA ASN A 316 -42.17 22.74 0.06
C ASN A 316 -41.13 23.82 0.49
N LEU A 317 -40.42 24.45 -0.45
CA LEU A 317 -39.37 25.45 -0.17
C LEU A 317 -39.69 26.87 -0.66
N ILE A 318 -40.83 27.09 -1.30
CA ILE A 318 -41.19 28.39 -1.91
C ILE A 318 -42.15 29.21 -1.03
N GLU A 319 -42.94 28.58 -0.17
CA GLU A 319 -44.07 29.23 0.53
C GLU A 319 -43.69 30.06 1.78
N HIS A 320 -42.41 30.13 2.16
CA HIS A 320 -41.95 30.82 3.38
C HIS A 320 -40.83 31.85 3.18
N ALA A 321 -40.59 32.30 1.94
CA ALA A 321 -39.60 33.34 1.62
C ALA A 321 -40.22 34.67 1.11
N SER A 322 -41.55 34.78 1.08
CA SER A 322 -42.26 35.99 0.70
C SER A 322 -42.94 36.63 1.91
N ASP A 323 -42.17 37.36 2.73
CA ASP A 323 -42.63 38.63 3.31
C ASP A 323 -41.46 39.42 3.94
N ASN A 324 -41.52 40.74 3.79
CA ASN A 324 -40.59 41.75 4.33
C ASN A 324 -39.13 41.76 3.85
N LEU A 325 -38.88 42.54 2.78
CA LEU A 325 -37.85 43.59 2.87
C LEU A 325 -38.15 44.79 1.95
N GLY A 326 -38.98 45.73 2.43
CA GLY A 326 -39.13 47.04 1.81
C GLY A 326 -37.97 47.96 2.22
N VAL A 327 -36.94 48.08 1.38
CA VAL A 327 -35.81 49.00 1.62
C VAL A 327 -36.08 50.34 0.95
N ASN A 328 -36.37 51.36 1.76
CA ASN A 328 -36.28 52.76 1.34
C ASN A 328 -34.88 53.28 1.67
N ILE A 329 -34.18 53.82 0.66
CA ILE A 329 -32.86 54.45 0.82
C ILE A 329 -33.06 55.96 0.89
N TYR A 330 -32.68 56.59 2.00
CA TYR A 330 -32.35 58.01 2.03
C TYR A 330 -31.19 58.27 3.00
N ASP A 331 -30.24 59.07 2.54
CA ASP A 331 -29.10 59.60 3.28
C ASP A 331 -29.51 60.34 4.57
N ASN A 332 -28.64 60.28 5.58
CA ASN A 332 -27.94 61.48 6.06
C ASN A 332 -26.81 61.15 7.05
N ASP A 333 -25.79 62.01 7.04
CA ASP A 333 -24.71 62.06 8.03
C ASP A 333 -25.21 62.29 9.47
N PHE A 334 -24.43 61.84 10.46
CA PHE A 334 -23.77 62.69 11.49
C PHE A 334 -23.47 61.97 12.83
N HIS A 335 -22.17 61.82 13.10
CA HIS A 335 -21.45 62.07 14.36
C HIS A 335 -21.76 61.33 15.70
N ILE A 336 -20.77 60.50 16.10
CA ILE A 336 -20.07 60.41 17.41
C ILE A 336 -20.87 60.64 18.72
N ASN A 337 -20.98 59.63 19.59
CA ASN A 337 -20.23 59.63 20.86
C ASN A 337 -20.14 58.31 21.64
N TYR A 338 -19.01 58.19 22.35
CA TYR A 338 -18.64 57.10 23.24
C TYR A 338 -19.14 57.41 24.65
N GLN A 339 -19.62 56.41 25.40
CA GLN A 339 -19.74 56.54 26.85
C GLN A 339 -19.52 55.18 27.54
N SER A 340 -18.48 55.12 28.36
CA SER A 340 -18.24 54.06 29.33
C SER A 340 -18.83 54.46 30.68
N SER A 341 -19.36 53.49 31.42
CA SER A 341 -19.52 53.52 32.88
C SER A 341 -19.40 52.10 33.40
#